data_AF-A0A8J7YKJ6-F1
#
_entry.id   AF-A0A8J7YKJ6-F1
#
_cell.length_a   1.000
_cell.length_b   1.000
_cell.length_c   1.000
_cell.angle_alpha   90.00
_cell.angle_beta   90.00
_cell.angle_gamma   90.00
#
_symmetry.space_group_name_H-M   'P 1'
#
loop_
_entity.id
_entity.type
_entity.pdbx_description
1 polymer ?
#
loop_
_entity_poly.entity_id
_entity_poly.type
_entity_poly.pdbx_seq_one_letter_code
_entity_poly.pdbx_strand_id
1 'polypeptide(L)'
;MNMGKGIGFLVSLVIVAALGFALLLTGIWYTAIAAGLAASLLIRKGYLVSVLSSFAGGMISVAFMLLTLPVGYVGAVMNEVAAIAGISATVLFALMFLVSGALALSGALFGTFIASIAINPRSGGAVSD
;
A
#
# COMPACT_ATOMS: atom_id res chain seq x y z
N MET A 1 -16.54 20.00 1.29
CA MET A 1 -15.75 18.83 0.85
C MET A 1 -16.11 18.54 -0.60
N ASN A 2 -15.19 18.75 -1.56
CA ASN A 2 -15.46 18.55 -3.00
C ASN A 2 -15.74 17.05 -3.28
N MET A 3 -16.98 16.70 -3.65
CA MET A 3 -17.40 15.32 -3.94
C MET A 3 -16.47 14.58 -4.92
N GLY A 4 -15.89 15.27 -5.90
CA GLY A 4 -14.94 14.66 -6.85
C GLY A 4 -13.60 14.21 -6.24
N LYS A 5 -13.12 14.83 -5.15
CA LYS A 5 -11.88 14.43 -4.48
C LYS A 5 -12.06 13.18 -3.60
N GLY A 6 -13.25 13.00 -3.02
CA GLY A 6 -13.59 11.83 -2.21
C GLY A 6 -13.70 10.55 -3.02
N ILE A 7 -14.28 10.64 -4.24
CA ILE A 7 -14.42 9.48 -5.13
C ILE A 7 -13.05 8.95 -5.55
N GLY A 8 -12.11 9.82 -5.96
CA GLY A 8 -10.75 9.40 -6.35
C GLY A 8 -9.96 8.75 -5.20
N PHE A 9 -10.19 9.18 -3.95
CA PHE A 9 -9.62 8.54 -2.78
C PHE A 9 -10.17 7.12 -2.59
N LEU A 10 -11.50 6.97 -2.59
CA LEU A 10 -12.17 5.69 -2.36
C LEU A 10 -11.81 4.66 -3.42
N VAL A 11 -11.86 5.03 -4.70
CA VAL A 11 -11.55 4.11 -5.79
C VAL A 11 -10.10 3.62 -5.66
N SER A 12 -9.16 4.52 -5.37
CA SER A 12 -7.78 4.06 -5.19
C SER A 12 -7.57 3.22 -3.96
N LEU A 13 -8.23 3.54 -2.85
CA LEU A 13 -8.15 2.75 -1.63
C LEU A 13 -8.63 1.32 -1.90
N VAL A 14 -9.74 1.16 -2.63
CA VAL A 14 -10.29 -0.15 -3.01
C VAL A 14 -9.31 -0.90 -3.91
N ILE A 15 -8.70 -0.24 -4.91
CA ILE A 15 -7.73 -0.91 -5.80
C ILE A 15 -6.50 -1.36 -5.03
N VAL A 16 -5.91 -0.51 -4.18
CA VAL A 16 -4.72 -0.88 -3.40
C VAL A 16 -5.05 -2.00 -2.42
N ALA A 17 -6.21 -1.95 -1.76
CA ALA A 17 -6.63 -2.99 -0.83
C ALA A 17 -6.86 -4.33 -1.54
N ALA A 18 -7.54 -4.33 -2.70
CA ALA A 18 -7.83 -5.54 -3.47
C ALA A 18 -6.58 -6.15 -4.10
N LEU A 19 -5.75 -5.35 -4.77
CA LEU A 19 -4.48 -5.81 -5.34
C LEU A 19 -3.48 -6.21 -4.26
N GLY A 20 -3.37 -5.42 -3.20
CA GLY A 20 -2.51 -5.72 -2.06
C GLY A 20 -2.90 -7.05 -1.42
N PHE A 21 -4.19 -7.29 -1.22
CA PHE A 21 -4.68 -8.56 -0.68
C PHE A 21 -4.34 -9.73 -1.61
N ALA A 22 -4.67 -9.63 -2.90
CA ALA A 22 -4.39 -10.69 -3.87
C ALA A 22 -2.88 -11.01 -3.97
N LEU A 23 -2.04 -9.99 -3.89
CA LEU A 23 -0.59 -10.14 -3.95
C LEU A 23 0.00 -10.67 -2.63
N LEU A 24 -0.50 -10.24 -1.47
CA LEU A 24 -0.08 -10.77 -0.17
C LEU A 24 -0.42 -12.26 -0.01
N LEU A 25 -1.49 -12.75 -0.65
CA LEU A 25 -1.81 -14.19 -0.68
C LEU A 25 -0.72 -15.05 -1.34
N THR A 26 0.17 -14.46 -2.14
CA THR A 26 1.34 -15.19 -2.69
C THR A 26 2.38 -15.54 -1.63
N GLY A 27 2.28 -14.96 -0.43
CA GLY A 27 3.26 -15.11 0.66
C GLY A 27 4.47 -14.20 0.56
N ILE A 28 4.62 -13.44 -0.54
CA ILE A 28 5.74 -12.52 -0.74
C ILE A 28 5.32 -11.10 -0.31
N TRP A 29 5.73 -10.68 0.87
CA TRP A 29 5.35 -9.38 1.45
C TRP A 29 5.73 -8.15 0.61
N TYR A 30 6.85 -8.20 -0.11
CA TYR A 30 7.30 -7.08 -0.96
C TYR A 30 6.39 -6.79 -2.15
N THR A 31 5.49 -7.71 -2.51
CA THR A 31 4.52 -7.50 -3.59
C THR A 31 3.52 -6.39 -3.29
N ALA A 32 3.35 -6.00 -2.02
CA ALA A 32 2.57 -4.82 -1.62
C ALA A 32 3.06 -3.52 -2.31
N ILE A 33 4.35 -3.44 -2.66
CA ILE A 33 4.91 -2.32 -3.44
C ILE A 33 4.24 -2.25 -4.82
N ALA A 34 4.04 -3.39 -5.49
CA ALA A 34 3.42 -3.43 -6.81
C ALA A 34 1.95 -2.99 -6.77
N ALA A 35 1.22 -3.32 -5.71
CA ALA A 35 -0.16 -2.85 -5.51
C ALA A 35 -0.24 -1.32 -5.44
N GLY A 36 0.64 -0.70 -4.64
CA GLY A 36 0.75 0.74 -4.51
C GLY A 36 1.12 1.42 -5.84
N LEU A 37 2.09 0.86 -6.55
CA LEU A 37 2.53 1.35 -7.85
C LEU A 37 1.40 1.29 -8.89
N ALA A 38 0.73 0.15 -9.03
CA ALA A 38 -0.35 -0.04 -9.98
C ALA A 38 -1.48 0.97 -9.75
N ALA A 39 -1.91 1.15 -8.50
CA ALA A 39 -2.99 2.09 -8.18
C ALA A 39 -2.62 3.55 -8.50
N SER A 40 -1.38 3.96 -8.23
CA SER A 40 -0.91 5.31 -8.54
C SER A 40 -0.73 5.57 -10.03
N LEU A 41 -0.42 4.54 -10.83
CA LEU A 41 -0.37 4.66 -12.29
C LEU A 41 -1.79 4.68 -12.91
N LEU A 42 -2.74 3.93 -12.35
CA LEU A 42 -4.10 3.82 -12.87
C LEU A 42 -4.98 5.03 -12.54
N ILE A 43 -4.79 5.65 -11.37
CA ILE A 43 -5.63 6.77 -10.92
C ILE A 43 -4.79 8.02 -10.74
N ARG A 44 -5.04 9.01 -11.61
CA ARG A 44 -4.46 10.35 -11.49
C ARG A 44 -5.16 11.11 -10.38
N LYS A 45 -4.42 11.34 -9.29
CA LYS A 45 -4.90 12.04 -8.08
C LYS A 45 -3.78 12.91 -7.53
N GLY A 46 -4.13 13.89 -6.70
CA GLY A 46 -3.15 14.71 -6.01
C GLY A 46 -2.23 13.87 -5.11
N TYR A 47 -0.99 14.30 -4.94
CA TYR A 47 0.05 13.59 -4.18
C TYR A 47 -0.43 13.15 -2.79
N LEU A 48 -1.10 14.04 -2.05
CA LEU A 48 -1.63 13.75 -0.72
C LEU A 48 -2.70 12.66 -0.71
N VAL A 49 -3.59 12.66 -1.71
CA VAL A 49 -4.59 11.60 -1.87
C VAL A 49 -3.92 10.28 -2.23
N SER A 50 -2.84 10.32 -3.03
CA SER A 50 -2.04 9.15 -3.39
C SER A 50 -1.43 8.47 -2.18
N VAL A 51 -0.74 9.26 -1.35
CA VAL A 51 -0.09 8.79 -0.12
C VAL A 51 -1.09 8.17 0.85
N LEU A 52 -2.17 8.89 1.18
CA LEU A 52 -3.12 8.43 2.20
C LEU A 52 -3.91 7.19 1.75
N SER A 53 -4.38 7.16 0.50
CA SER A 53 -5.16 6.01 0.00
C SER A 53 -4.31 4.76 -0.15
N SER A 54 -3.04 4.88 -0.55
CA SER A 54 -2.15 3.72 -0.68
C SER A 54 -1.67 3.19 0.67
N PHE A 55 -1.35 4.06 1.62
CA PHE A 55 -1.01 3.63 2.98
C PHE A 55 -2.19 2.94 3.66
N ALA A 56 -3.39 3.56 3.62
CA ALA A 56 -4.60 2.97 4.17
C ALA A 56 -5.00 1.68 3.45
N GLY A 57 -4.90 1.64 2.12
CA GLY A 57 -5.17 0.44 1.32
C GLY A 57 -4.23 -0.71 1.67
N GLY A 58 -2.94 -0.43 1.89
CA GLY A 58 -1.97 -1.43 2.35
C GLY A 58 -2.32 -2.01 3.73
N MET A 59 -2.69 -1.16 4.68
CA MET A 59 -3.18 -1.62 5.99
C MET A 59 -4.43 -2.50 5.86
N ILE A 60 -5.40 -2.08 5.04
CA ILE A 60 -6.65 -2.82 4.82
C ILE A 60 -6.37 -4.18 4.13
N SER A 61 -5.39 -4.26 3.23
CA SER A 61 -5.04 -5.54 2.60
C SER A 61 -4.55 -6.58 3.60
N VAL A 62 -3.82 -6.16 4.65
CA VAL A 62 -3.42 -7.06 5.75
C VAL A 62 -4.64 -7.50 6.56
N ALA A 63 -5.57 -6.60 6.85
CA ALA A 63 -6.82 -6.98 7.52
C ALA A 63 -7.59 -8.03 6.72
N PHE A 64 -7.73 -7.85 5.40
CA PHE A 64 -8.38 -8.85 4.56
C PHE A 64 -7.63 -10.18 4.51
N MET A 65 -6.29 -10.14 4.43
CA MET A 65 -5.46 -11.36 4.50
C MET A 65 -5.73 -12.15 5.78
N LEU A 66 -5.72 -11.46 6.92
CA LEU A 66 -5.96 -12.08 8.22
C LEU A 66 -7.36 -12.67 8.36
N LEU A 67 -8.38 -12.04 7.78
CA LEU A 67 -9.75 -12.57 7.77
C LEU A 67 -9.88 -13.86 6.94
N THR A 68 -9.01 -14.07 5.96
CA THR A 68 -9.01 -15.30 5.14
C THR A 68 -8.19 -16.44 5.74
N LEU A 69 -7.37 -16.17 6.75
CA LEU A 69 -6.58 -17.20 7.40
C LEU A 69 -7.38 -17.90 8.51
N PRO A 70 -7.21 -19.23 8.68
CA PRO A 70 -7.89 -19.96 9.73
C PRO A 70 -7.37 -19.52 11.11
N VAL A 71 -8.25 -18.84 11.86
CA VAL A 71 -7.94 -18.14 13.14
C VAL A 71 -7.25 -19.03 14.16
N GLY A 72 -7.53 -20.35 14.17
CA GLY A 72 -6.91 -21.32 15.06
C GLY A 72 -5.40 -21.49 14.87
N TYR A 73 -4.88 -21.24 13.67
CA TYR A 73 -3.44 -21.37 13.37
C TYR A 73 -2.71 -20.03 13.38
N VAL A 74 -3.40 -18.93 13.06
CA VAL A 74 -2.77 -17.59 12.99
C VAL A 74 -2.18 -17.19 14.34
N GLY A 75 -2.93 -17.34 15.42
CA GLY A 75 -2.45 -16.95 16.76
C GLY A 75 -1.21 -17.72 17.19
N ALA A 76 -1.20 -19.04 16.99
CA ALA A 76 -0.06 -19.89 17.33
C ALA A 76 1.18 -19.52 16.50
N VAL A 77 1.04 -19.41 15.18
CA VAL A 77 2.13 -19.03 14.28
C VAL A 77 2.67 -17.64 14.61
N MET A 78 1.80 -16.68 14.92
CA MET A 78 2.23 -15.33 15.31
C MET A 78 2.99 -15.32 16.62
N ASN A 79 2.58 -16.11 17.61
CA ASN A 79 3.31 -16.23 18.88
C ASN A 79 4.70 -16.84 18.68
N GLU A 80 4.82 -17.89 17.87
CA GLU A 80 6.11 -18.50 17.55
C GLU A 80 7.05 -17.53 16.82
N VAL A 81 6.56 -16.87 15.77
CA VAL A 81 7.35 -15.88 15.02
C VAL A 81 7.75 -14.69 15.89
N ALA A 82 6.84 -14.22 16.75
CA ALA A 82 7.12 -13.13 17.67
C ALA A 82 8.18 -13.51 18.71
N ALA A 83 8.11 -14.74 19.24
CA ALA A 83 9.10 -15.28 20.17
C ALA A 83 10.49 -15.38 19.53
N ILE A 84 10.58 -15.87 18.28
CA ILE A 84 11.84 -15.92 17.51
C ILE A 84 12.41 -14.52 17.30
N ALA A 85 11.55 -13.54 17.01
CA ALA A 85 11.95 -12.15 16.82
C ALA A 85 12.19 -11.38 18.13
N GLY A 86 11.96 -12.00 19.30
CA GLY A 86 12.13 -11.35 20.61
C GLY A 86 11.14 -10.22 20.90
N ILE A 87 9.97 -10.23 20.25
CA ILE A 87 8.91 -9.22 20.40
C ILE A 87 7.59 -9.88 20.82
N SER A 88 6.61 -9.09 21.27
CA SER A 88 5.27 -9.61 21.54
C SER A 88 4.47 -9.79 20.24
N ALA A 89 3.55 -10.76 20.22
CA ALA A 89 2.67 -10.99 19.07
C ALA A 89 1.84 -9.76 18.70
N THR A 90 1.43 -8.96 19.69
CA THR A 90 0.74 -7.67 19.47
C THR A 90 1.62 -6.68 18.69
N VAL A 91 2.92 -6.61 19.02
CA VAL A 91 3.86 -5.74 18.31
C VAL A 91 4.11 -6.26 16.90
N LEU A 92 4.29 -7.58 16.73
CA LEU A 92 4.41 -8.20 15.40
C LEU A 92 3.18 -7.89 14.53
N PHE A 93 1.98 -8.00 15.10
CA PHE A 93 0.75 -7.66 14.41
C PHE A 93 0.72 -6.20 13.97
N ALA A 94 1.02 -5.26 14.87
CA ALA A 94 1.08 -3.84 14.52
C ALA A 94 2.11 -3.56 13.42
N LEU A 95 3.27 -4.23 13.47
CA LEU A 95 4.32 -4.10 12.46
C LEU A 95 3.87 -4.63 11.10
N MET A 96 3.11 -5.72 11.03
CA MET A 96 2.55 -6.21 9.76
C MET A 96 1.72 -5.12 9.08
N PHE A 97 0.82 -4.45 9.79
CA PHE A 97 0.03 -3.35 9.24
C PHE A 97 0.90 -2.17 8.78
N LEU A 98 1.81 -1.72 9.64
CA LEU A 98 2.68 -0.57 9.35
C LEU A 98 3.59 -0.83 8.16
N VAL A 99 4.23 -2.02 8.11
CA VAL A 99 5.14 -2.40 7.04
C VAL A 99 4.38 -2.53 5.72
N SER A 100 3.20 -3.16 5.69
CA SER A 100 2.38 -3.25 4.47
C SER A 100 1.94 -1.87 3.98
N GLY A 101 1.48 -1.01 4.89
CA GLY A 101 1.15 0.37 4.56
C GLY A 101 2.34 1.13 3.97
N ALA A 102 3.52 0.99 4.58
CA ALA A 102 4.75 1.64 4.12
C ALA A 102 5.24 1.09 2.76
N LEU A 103 5.12 -0.21 2.52
CA LEU A 103 5.46 -0.83 1.23
C LEU A 103 4.50 -0.38 0.12
N ALA A 104 3.20 -0.37 0.38
CA ALA A 104 2.22 0.16 -0.58
C ALA A 104 2.45 1.66 -0.83
N LEU A 105 2.82 2.42 0.21
CA LEU A 105 3.19 3.83 0.06
C LEU A 105 4.42 4.01 -0.83
N SER A 106 5.50 3.23 -0.64
CA SER A 106 6.72 3.38 -1.43
C SER A 106 6.46 3.12 -2.92
N GLY A 107 5.69 2.08 -3.25
CA GLY A 107 5.26 1.82 -4.62
C GLY A 107 4.41 2.95 -5.21
N ALA A 108 3.50 3.51 -4.41
CA ALA A 108 2.66 4.63 -4.80
C ALA A 108 3.46 5.91 -5.07
N LEU A 109 4.48 6.19 -4.25
CA LEU A 109 5.39 7.32 -4.47
C LEU A 109 6.15 7.17 -5.77
N PHE A 110 6.70 5.98 -6.04
CA PHE A 110 7.40 5.70 -7.29
C PHE A 110 6.47 5.79 -8.51
N GLY A 111 5.27 5.23 -8.43
CA GLY A 111 4.26 5.34 -9.49
C GLY A 111 3.81 6.77 -9.75
N THR A 112 3.63 7.58 -8.69
CA THR A 112 3.27 9.00 -8.81
C THR A 112 4.42 9.80 -9.44
N PHE A 113 5.67 9.51 -9.08
CA PHE A 113 6.85 10.11 -9.70
C PHE A 113 6.94 9.79 -11.20
N ILE A 114 6.83 8.51 -11.59
CA ILE A 114 6.79 8.09 -13.00
C ILE A 114 5.67 8.80 -13.76
N ALA A 115 4.46 8.83 -13.20
CA ALA A 115 3.33 9.49 -13.83
C ALA A 115 3.61 10.99 -14.06
N SER A 116 4.27 11.67 -13.12
CA SER A 116 4.63 13.08 -13.27
C SER A 116 5.63 13.33 -14.41
N ILE A 117 6.65 12.48 -14.58
CA ILE A 117 7.64 12.59 -15.66
C ILE A 117 7.00 12.32 -17.03
N ALA A 118 6.19 11.27 -17.14
CA ALA A 118 5.58 10.87 -18.41
C ALA A 118 4.60 11.92 -18.97
N ILE A 119 4.07 12.80 -18.12
CA ILE A 119 3.09 13.83 -18.51
C ILE A 119 3.75 15.16 -18.86
N ASN A 120 4.97 15.44 -18.38
CA ASN A 120 5.63 16.72 -18.58
C ASN A 120 7.12 16.57 -18.98
N PRO A 121 7.43 16.07 -20.18
CA PRO A 121 8.82 15.91 -20.63
C PRO A 121 9.58 17.23 -20.84
N ARG A 122 8.91 18.40 -20.74
CA ARG A 122 9.49 19.73 -21.03
C ARG A 122 10.00 20.53 -19.82
N SER A 123 9.85 20.05 -18.58
CA SER A 123 10.48 20.73 -17.42
C SER A 123 11.91 20.27 -17.15
N GLY A 124 12.46 19.36 -17.97
CA GLY A 124 13.86 18.94 -17.95
C GLY A 124 14.76 19.71 -18.93
N GLY A 125 14.27 20.80 -19.53
CA GLY A 125 15.01 21.55 -20.54
C GLY A 125 14.40 22.92 -20.81
N ALA A 126 14.47 23.81 -19.82
CA ALA A 126 14.37 25.26 -19.99
C ALA A 126 14.85 25.95 -18.71
N VAL A 127 16.15 25.82 -18.43
CA VAL A 127 16.88 26.98 -17.92
C VAL A 127 17.26 27.75 -19.17
N SER A 128 16.39 28.66 -19.58
CA SER A 128 16.73 29.71 -20.53
C SER A 128 16.92 30.99 -19.74
N ASP A 129 18.16 31.46 -19.79
CA ASP A 129 18.74 32.74 -19.38
C ASP A 129 18.95 33.01 -17.88
#